data_AF-A0A382D3A2-F1
#
_entry.id   AF-A0A382D3A2-F1
#
_cell.length_a   1.000
_cell.length_b   1.000
_cell.length_c   1.000
_cell.angle_alpha   90.00
_cell.angle_beta   90.00
_cell.angle_gamma   90.00
#
_symmetry.space_group_name_H-M   'P 1'
#
loop_
_entity.id
_entity.type
_entity.pdbx_description
1 polymer ?
#
loop_
_entity_poly.entity_id
_entity_poly.type
_entity_poly.pdbx_seq_one_letter_code
_entity_poly.pdbx_strand_id
1 'polypeptide(L)'
;MKIEAVNSIYFNSDRELIGNNFDGSGFAASLIGYNHIIRNRTIALFGSGGAARSLAFALAEAGAGRLVIINRTVEKAESLAEKLQKLHGNQEITFSCSGQLDLKNVDIAINATSLGLNKEDPLPFNPAETGENCLIAEINVVPETTSLLESALSIGRKVHYGAPMVEYQIPMHSEFLRMW
;
A
#
# COMPACT_ATOMS: atom_id res chain seq x y z
N MET A 1 -4.69 2.36 18.77
CA MET A 1 -3.78 1.91 17.68
C MET A 1 -3.94 2.88 16.51
N LYS A 2 -2.85 3.36 15.90
CA LYS A 2 -2.94 4.33 14.80
C LYS A 2 -3.52 3.71 13.51
N ILE A 3 -3.30 2.42 13.34
CA ILE A 3 -3.82 1.58 12.27
C ILE A 3 -4.94 0.71 12.87
N GLU A 4 -6.14 0.76 12.31
CA GLU A 4 -7.32 0.00 12.78
C GLU A 4 -7.33 -1.44 12.21
N ALA A 5 -6.18 -2.09 12.19
CA ALA A 5 -5.99 -3.45 11.68
C ALA A 5 -4.82 -4.12 12.43
N VAL A 6 -4.90 -5.44 12.64
CA VAL A 6 -3.90 -6.24 13.37
C VAL A 6 -3.61 -7.50 12.55
N ASN A 7 -2.34 -7.80 12.30
CA ASN A 7 -1.91 -9.04 11.63
C ASN A 7 -1.04 -9.94 12.54
N SER A 8 -0.71 -9.46 13.74
CA SER A 8 0.13 -10.15 14.72
C SER A 8 -0.37 -9.93 16.13
N ILE A 9 -0.41 -10.99 16.94
CA ILE A 9 -0.78 -10.90 18.35
C ILE A 9 0.11 -11.79 19.22
N TYR A 10 0.37 -11.36 20.45
CA TYR A 10 0.89 -12.22 21.52
C TYR A 10 0.30 -11.80 22.87
N PHE A 11 0.41 -12.67 23.87
CA PHE A 11 0.10 -12.34 25.25
C PHE A 11 1.37 -11.95 26.00
N ASN A 12 1.38 -10.79 26.65
CA ASN A 12 2.50 -10.41 27.51
C ASN A 12 2.50 -11.22 28.83
N SER A 13 3.48 -10.94 29.70
CA SER A 13 3.61 -11.58 31.03
C SER A 13 2.37 -11.44 31.90
N ASP A 14 1.62 -10.35 31.72
CA ASP A 14 0.42 -10.01 32.49
C ASP A 14 -0.86 -10.55 31.83
N ARG A 15 -0.72 -11.37 30.77
CA ARG A 15 -1.80 -11.92 29.93
C ARG A 15 -2.64 -10.87 29.21
N GLU A 16 -2.07 -9.69 28.98
CA GLU A 16 -2.68 -8.69 28.11
C GLU A 16 -2.42 -9.05 26.65
N LEU A 17 -3.42 -8.83 25.80
CA LEU A 17 -3.31 -9.07 24.37
C LEU A 17 -2.62 -7.88 23.70
N ILE A 18 -1.42 -8.11 23.18
CA ILE A 18 -0.65 -7.10 22.43
C ILE A 18 -0.80 -7.40 20.94
N GLY A 19 -1.25 -6.41 20.18
CA GLY A 19 -1.44 -6.53 18.73
C GLY A 19 -0.60 -5.53 17.95
N ASN A 20 -0.13 -5.93 16.78
CA ASN A 20 0.54 -5.06 15.81
C ASN A 20 0.15 -5.42 14.37
N ASN A 21 0.47 -4.53 13.43
CA ASN A 21 0.34 -4.76 12.00
C ASN A 21 1.64 -4.38 11.29
N PHE A 22 2.19 -5.31 10.51
CA PHE A 22 3.44 -5.14 9.79
C PHE A 22 3.27 -5.02 8.27
N ASP A 23 2.04 -5.06 7.74
CA ASP A 23 1.79 -5.02 6.30
C ASP A 23 2.39 -3.74 5.69
N GLY A 24 2.13 -2.59 6.31
CA GLY A 24 2.61 -1.28 5.84
C GLY A 24 4.11 -1.11 5.96
N SER A 25 4.69 -1.45 7.12
CA SER A 25 6.13 -1.34 7.33
C SER A 25 6.90 -2.33 6.46
N GLY A 26 6.40 -3.55 6.30
CA GLY A 26 6.95 -4.56 5.40
C GLY A 26 6.91 -4.09 3.94
N PHE A 27 5.78 -3.55 3.50
CA PHE A 27 5.65 -3.02 2.14
C PHE A 27 6.60 -1.83 1.89
N ALA A 28 6.63 -0.84 2.78
CA ALA A 28 7.51 0.32 2.65
C ALA A 28 8.99 -0.07 2.69
N ALA A 29 9.37 -1.00 3.58
CA ALA A 29 10.72 -1.54 3.63
C ALA A 29 11.08 -2.29 2.35
N SER A 30 10.13 -3.05 1.77
CA SER A 30 10.34 -3.74 0.50
C SER A 30 10.57 -2.77 -0.67
N LEU A 31 9.83 -1.66 -0.74
CA LEU A 31 10.06 -0.62 -1.75
C LEU A 31 11.49 -0.06 -1.62
N ILE A 32 11.90 0.30 -0.40
CA ILE A 32 13.23 0.85 -0.12
C ILE A 32 14.33 -0.17 -0.45
N GLY A 33 14.13 -1.43 -0.06
CA GLY A 33 15.07 -2.53 -0.32
C GLY A 33 15.27 -2.84 -1.80
N TYR A 34 14.25 -2.55 -2.62
CA TYR A 34 14.31 -2.61 -4.09
C TYR A 34 14.70 -1.26 -4.74
N ASN A 35 15.28 -0.34 -3.96
CA ASN A 35 15.75 0.98 -4.40
C ASN A 35 14.64 1.90 -4.97
N HIS A 36 13.38 1.69 -4.61
CA HIS A 36 12.31 2.62 -4.88
C HIS A 36 12.29 3.76 -3.85
N ILE A 37 12.22 4.99 -4.33
CA ILE A 37 12.23 6.18 -3.47
C ILE A 37 10.79 6.55 -3.13
N ILE A 38 10.43 6.55 -1.84
CA ILE A 38 9.11 7.00 -1.37
C ILE A 38 9.09 8.50 -1.08
N ARG A 39 10.19 9.02 -0.51
CA ARG A 39 10.27 10.40 -0.03
C ARG A 39 9.99 11.41 -1.14
N ASN A 40 9.12 12.37 -0.85
CA ASN A 40 8.67 13.44 -1.76
C ASN A 40 8.01 12.95 -3.06
N ARG A 41 7.59 11.68 -3.14
CA ARG A 41 6.86 11.15 -4.30
C ARG A 41 5.35 11.35 -4.21
N THR A 42 4.71 11.40 -5.36
CA THR A 42 3.26 11.32 -5.52
C THR A 42 2.83 9.86 -5.64
N ILE A 43 2.03 9.40 -4.69
CA ILE A 43 1.60 8.01 -4.59
C ILE A 43 0.09 7.92 -4.70
N ALA A 44 -0.39 7.08 -5.61
CA ALA A 44 -1.80 6.70 -5.72
C ALA A 44 -1.99 5.32 -5.09
N LEU A 45 -2.78 5.25 -4.01
CA LEU A 45 -3.07 4.02 -3.29
C LEU A 45 -4.52 3.61 -3.56
N PHE A 46 -4.72 2.53 -4.30
CA PHE A 46 -6.03 1.98 -4.61
C PHE A 46 -6.45 1.01 -3.50
N GLY A 47 -7.48 1.37 -2.75
CA GLY A 47 -8.02 0.59 -1.64
C GLY A 47 -7.97 1.34 -0.30
N SER A 48 -8.87 0.97 0.60
CA SER A 48 -8.96 1.54 1.96
C SER A 48 -9.25 0.47 3.03
N GLY A 49 -8.90 -0.78 2.73
CA GLY A 49 -9.00 -1.94 3.63
C GLY A 49 -7.89 -1.97 4.71
N GLY A 50 -7.82 -3.05 5.49
CA GLY A 50 -6.85 -3.17 6.61
C GLY A 50 -5.40 -2.99 6.18
N ALA A 51 -4.95 -3.75 5.18
CA ALA A 51 -3.61 -3.63 4.61
C ALA A 51 -3.38 -2.23 4.01
N ALA A 52 -4.32 -1.72 3.19
CA ALA A 52 -4.22 -0.38 2.61
C ALA A 52 -4.08 0.72 3.67
N ARG A 53 -4.77 0.63 4.81
CA ARG A 53 -4.61 1.57 5.94
C ARG A 53 -3.21 1.52 6.53
N SER A 54 -2.67 0.32 6.70
CA SER A 54 -1.30 0.12 7.19
C SER A 54 -0.28 0.70 6.21
N LEU A 55 -0.43 0.41 4.91
CA LEU A 55 0.41 0.98 3.84
C LEU A 55 0.33 2.50 3.80
N ALA A 56 -0.87 3.09 3.83
CA ALA A 56 -1.04 4.53 3.78
C ALA A 56 -0.31 5.24 4.93
N PHE A 57 -0.37 4.65 6.13
CA PHE A 57 0.36 5.15 7.30
C PHE A 57 1.88 5.02 7.12
N ALA A 58 2.37 3.86 6.69
CA ALA A 58 3.81 3.63 6.49
C ALA A 58 4.40 4.49 5.36
N LEU A 59 3.65 4.73 4.28
CA LEU A 59 4.05 5.60 3.17
C LEU A 59 4.13 7.07 3.60
N ALA A 60 3.18 7.51 4.43
CA ALA A 60 3.23 8.84 5.04
C ALA A 60 4.42 8.96 6.01
N GLU A 61 4.68 7.97 6.86
CA GLU A 61 5.87 7.96 7.74
C GLU A 61 7.19 7.94 6.96
N ALA A 62 7.23 7.25 5.82
CA ALA A 62 8.38 7.24 4.90
C ALA A 62 8.56 8.55 4.11
N GLY A 63 7.66 9.53 4.30
CA GLY A 63 7.79 10.89 3.79
C GLY A 63 7.29 11.07 2.36
N ALA A 64 6.26 10.33 1.94
CA ALA A 64 5.54 10.61 0.69
C ALA A 64 5.18 12.11 0.62
N GLY A 65 5.39 12.73 -0.54
CA GLY A 65 5.11 14.16 -0.73
C GLY A 65 3.61 14.40 -0.88
N ARG A 66 2.98 13.55 -1.71
CA ARG A 66 1.55 13.52 -1.92
C ARG A 66 1.05 12.08 -1.88
N LEU A 67 0.02 11.82 -1.09
CA LEU A 67 -0.64 10.51 -1.02
C LEU A 67 -2.12 10.67 -1.38
N VAL A 68 -2.55 10.03 -2.46
CA VAL A 68 -3.94 10.01 -2.90
C VAL A 68 -4.53 8.64 -2.60
N ILE A 69 -5.56 8.59 -1.77
CA ILE A 69 -6.27 7.35 -1.43
C ILE A 69 -7.48 7.24 -2.34
N ILE A 70 -7.52 6.19 -3.15
CA ILE A 70 -8.58 5.93 -4.11
C ILE A 70 -9.41 4.74 -3.64
N ASN A 71 -10.72 4.91 -3.54
CA ASN A 71 -11.60 3.79 -3.23
C ASN A 71 -12.96 3.94 -3.92
N ARG A 72 -13.62 2.81 -4.23
CA ARG A 72 -14.96 2.82 -4.82
C ARG A 72 -16.00 3.50 -3.90
N THR A 73 -15.88 3.29 -2.59
CA THR A 73 -16.67 4.01 -1.58
C THR A 73 -15.85 5.19 -1.10
N VAL A 74 -16.15 6.38 -1.63
CA VAL A 74 -15.35 7.60 -1.42
C VAL A 74 -15.24 7.98 0.05
N GLU A 75 -16.28 7.75 0.84
CA GLU A 75 -16.36 8.06 2.27
C GLU A 75 -15.31 7.28 3.06
N LYS A 76 -14.96 6.06 2.62
CA LYS A 76 -13.90 5.26 3.26
C LYS A 76 -12.50 5.81 2.96
N ALA A 77 -12.29 6.35 1.76
CA ALA A 77 -11.03 6.98 1.39
C ALA A 77 -10.87 8.33 2.09
N GLU A 78 -11.93 9.15 2.11
CA GLU A 78 -12.01 10.41 2.84
C GLU A 78 -11.70 10.22 4.32
N SER A 79 -12.39 9.30 4.99
CA SER A 79 -12.15 9.01 6.41
C SER A 79 -10.70 8.61 6.71
N LEU A 80 -10.05 7.85 5.81
CA LEU A 80 -8.64 7.50 5.98
C LEU A 80 -7.72 8.69 5.74
N ALA A 81 -7.96 9.47 4.68
CA ALA A 81 -7.20 10.67 4.36
C ALA A 81 -7.23 11.69 5.49
N GLU A 82 -8.42 11.97 6.07
CA GLU A 82 -8.56 12.88 7.21
C GLU A 82 -7.77 12.41 8.44
N LYS A 83 -7.80 11.11 8.75
CA LYS A 83 -7.04 10.54 9.87
C LYS A 83 -5.54 10.72 9.66
N LEU A 84 -5.06 10.44 8.45
CA LEU A 84 -3.63 10.60 8.11
C LEU A 84 -3.22 12.07 8.09
N GLN A 85 -4.05 12.97 7.55
CA GLN A 85 -3.76 14.41 7.52
C GLN A 85 -3.61 14.98 8.94
N LYS A 86 -4.42 14.52 9.91
CA LYS A 86 -4.29 14.89 11.32
C LYS A 86 -2.96 14.44 11.95
N LEU A 87 -2.42 13.30 11.50
CA LEU A 87 -1.17 12.72 12.01
C LEU A 87 0.07 13.26 11.27
N HIS A 88 -0.07 13.64 10.00
CA HIS A 88 1.01 14.02 9.09
C HIS A 88 0.74 15.38 8.43
N GLY A 89 0.41 16.40 9.22
CA GLY A 89 -0.13 17.69 8.76
C GLY A 89 0.70 18.49 7.74
N ASN A 90 1.96 18.12 7.48
CA ASN A 90 2.83 18.77 6.50
C ASN A 90 2.80 18.09 5.11
N GLN A 91 2.14 16.95 4.96
CA GLN A 91 2.04 16.20 3.70
C GLN A 91 0.72 16.51 3.00
N GLU A 92 0.69 16.40 1.68
CA GLU A 92 -0.54 16.52 0.89
C GLU A 92 -1.24 15.15 0.86
N ILE A 93 -2.21 14.92 1.76
CA ILE A 93 -2.99 13.70 1.79
C ILE A 93 -4.40 14.00 1.28
N THR A 94 -4.78 13.34 0.20
CA THR A 94 -6.05 13.56 -0.49
C THR A 94 -6.77 12.24 -0.74
N PHE A 95 -8.03 12.31 -1.14
CA PHE A 95 -8.83 11.16 -1.50
C PHE A 95 -9.49 11.39 -2.86
N SER A 96 -9.86 10.29 -3.54
CA SER A 96 -10.57 10.33 -4.81
C SER A 96 -11.47 9.11 -4.99
N CYS A 97 -12.48 9.25 -5.84
CA CYS A 97 -13.21 8.10 -6.35
C CYS A 97 -12.45 7.47 -7.52
N SER A 98 -12.68 6.18 -7.76
CA SER A 98 -12.05 5.47 -8.88
C SER A 98 -12.38 6.15 -10.22
N GLY A 99 -11.36 6.38 -11.05
CA GLY A 99 -11.51 6.98 -12.39
C GLY A 99 -11.54 8.51 -12.44
N GLN A 100 -11.38 9.21 -11.31
CA GLN A 100 -11.35 10.69 -11.27
C GLN A 100 -9.94 11.28 -11.13
N LEU A 101 -8.93 10.46 -10.83
CA LEU A 101 -7.55 10.90 -10.66
C LEU A 101 -6.77 10.79 -11.98
N ASP A 102 -6.09 11.87 -12.37
CA ASP A 102 -5.07 11.82 -13.42
C ASP A 102 -3.82 11.09 -12.91
N LEU A 103 -3.55 9.91 -13.48
CA LEU A 103 -2.42 9.07 -13.10
C LEU A 103 -1.11 9.45 -13.80
N LYS A 104 -1.12 10.40 -14.74
CA LYS A 104 0.09 10.78 -15.50
C LYS A 104 1.20 11.33 -14.63
N ASN A 105 0.85 12.02 -13.55
CA ASN A 105 1.79 12.66 -12.63
C ASN A 105 2.02 11.86 -11.33
N VAL A 106 1.63 10.59 -11.32
CA VAL A 106 1.87 9.68 -10.20
C VAL A 106 3.23 9.01 -10.39
N ASP A 107 4.06 9.00 -9.34
CA ASP A 107 5.35 8.31 -9.33
C ASP A 107 5.21 6.82 -8.98
N ILE A 108 4.26 6.49 -8.09
CA ILE A 108 3.99 5.10 -7.65
C ILE A 108 2.47 4.89 -7.57
N ALA A 109 1.95 3.92 -8.34
CA ALA A 109 0.56 3.50 -8.28
C ALA A 109 0.46 2.10 -7.65
N ILE A 110 -0.27 1.97 -6.55
CA ILE A 110 -0.29 0.76 -5.71
C ILE A 110 -1.69 0.16 -5.72
N ASN A 111 -1.84 -1.10 -6.14
CA ASN A 111 -3.03 -1.88 -5.86
C ASN A 111 -2.95 -2.44 -4.43
N ALA A 112 -3.80 -1.92 -3.56
CA ALA A 112 -4.05 -2.44 -2.21
C ALA A 112 -5.49 -2.95 -2.04
N THR A 113 -6.13 -3.33 -3.16
CA THR A 113 -7.46 -3.94 -3.20
C THR A 113 -7.37 -5.46 -3.35
N SER A 114 -8.51 -6.14 -3.29
CA SER A 114 -8.61 -7.57 -3.62
C SER A 114 -8.74 -7.84 -5.12
N LEU A 115 -8.73 -6.82 -5.98
CA LEU A 115 -8.78 -7.02 -7.43
C LEU A 115 -7.46 -7.61 -7.92
N GLY A 116 -7.56 -8.63 -8.77
CA GLY A 116 -6.40 -9.37 -9.28
C GLY A 116 -6.19 -10.72 -8.57
N LEU A 117 -6.99 -11.02 -7.53
CA LEU A 117 -7.05 -12.35 -6.92
C LEU A 117 -7.75 -13.36 -7.83
N ASN A 118 -8.71 -12.90 -8.65
CA ASN A 118 -9.34 -13.70 -9.69
C ASN A 118 -8.96 -13.17 -11.07
N LYS A 119 -8.80 -14.07 -12.04
CA LYS A 119 -8.43 -13.73 -13.42
C LYS A 119 -9.44 -12.81 -14.11
N GLU A 120 -10.72 -12.95 -13.77
CA GLU A 120 -11.84 -12.16 -14.32
C GLU A 120 -12.05 -10.82 -13.60
N ASP A 121 -11.27 -10.52 -12.57
CA ASP A 121 -11.38 -9.23 -11.87
C ASP A 121 -11.01 -8.09 -12.84
N PRO A 122 -11.76 -6.98 -12.84
CA PRO A 122 -11.35 -5.80 -13.58
C PRO A 122 -10.04 -5.25 -13.02
N LEU A 123 -9.27 -4.55 -13.87
CA LEU A 123 -8.09 -3.86 -13.40
C LEU A 123 -8.47 -2.79 -12.36
N PRO A 124 -7.71 -2.66 -11.26
CA PRO A 124 -7.93 -1.60 -10.26
C PRO A 124 -7.71 -0.21 -10.86
N PHE A 125 -6.83 -0.12 -11.86
CA PHE A 125 -6.58 1.05 -12.70
C PHE A 125 -5.87 0.61 -13.98
N ASN A 126 -5.89 1.46 -15.01
CA ASN A 126 -5.24 1.18 -16.28
C ASN A 126 -3.77 1.64 -16.26
N PRO A 127 -2.77 0.73 -16.36
CA PRO A 127 -1.36 1.11 -16.37
C PRO A 127 -0.98 2.07 -17.51
N ALA A 128 -1.71 2.03 -18.63
CA ALA A 128 -1.48 2.91 -19.78
C ALA A 128 -1.80 4.38 -19.50
N GLU A 129 -2.60 4.68 -18.47
CA GLU A 129 -2.93 6.06 -18.06
C GLU A 129 -1.87 6.67 -17.14
N THR A 130 -0.92 5.86 -16.64
CA THR A 130 0.19 6.32 -15.79
C THR A 130 1.32 6.93 -16.61
N GLY A 131 2.11 7.84 -16.04
CA GLY A 131 3.32 8.38 -16.69
C GLY A 131 4.40 7.31 -16.85
N GLU A 132 5.19 7.33 -17.94
CA GLU A 132 6.12 6.24 -18.35
C GLU A 132 7.04 5.70 -17.24
N ASN A 133 7.45 6.56 -16.31
CA ASN A 133 8.34 6.22 -15.20
C ASN A 133 7.61 5.80 -13.91
N CYS A 134 6.28 5.74 -13.92
CA CYS A 134 5.48 5.31 -12.79
C CYS A 134 5.77 3.85 -12.44
N LEU A 135 6.04 3.60 -11.16
CA LEU A 135 6.14 2.25 -10.60
C LEU A 135 4.74 1.71 -10.33
N ILE A 136 4.43 0.54 -10.89
CA ILE A 136 3.17 -0.16 -10.65
C ILE A 136 3.39 -1.22 -9.57
N ALA A 137 2.78 -1.06 -8.41
CA ALA A 137 2.98 -1.96 -7.29
C ALA A 137 1.71 -2.73 -6.93
N GLU A 138 1.90 -3.93 -6.40
CA GLU A 138 0.85 -4.87 -6.00
C GLU A 138 1.10 -5.35 -4.57
N ILE A 139 0.04 -5.60 -3.80
CA ILE A 139 0.15 -6.25 -2.48
C ILE A 139 -0.31 -7.71 -2.51
N ASN A 140 -1.11 -8.09 -3.52
CA ASN A 140 -1.56 -9.46 -3.68
C ASN A 140 -0.36 -10.37 -3.99
N VAL A 141 -0.25 -11.46 -3.24
CA VAL A 141 0.88 -12.41 -3.36
C VAL A 141 0.53 -13.59 -4.26
N VAL A 142 -0.76 -13.94 -4.30
CA VAL A 142 -1.29 -15.06 -5.10
C VAL A 142 -2.49 -14.55 -5.89
N PRO A 143 -2.47 -14.61 -7.23
CA PRO A 143 -1.36 -15.07 -8.07
C PRO A 143 -0.14 -14.14 -7.99
N GLU A 144 1.06 -14.68 -8.27
CA GLU A 144 2.32 -13.90 -8.23
C GLU A 144 2.32 -12.77 -9.25
N THR A 145 1.80 -13.03 -10.45
CA THR A 145 1.59 -12.02 -11.48
C THR A 145 0.08 -11.84 -11.69
N THR A 146 -0.46 -10.71 -11.21
CA THR A 146 -1.88 -10.33 -11.40
C THR A 146 -2.09 -9.72 -12.79
N SER A 147 -3.34 -9.65 -13.27
CA SER A 147 -3.68 -8.99 -14.54
C SER A 147 -3.19 -7.54 -14.61
N LEU A 148 -3.08 -6.84 -13.48
CA LEU A 148 -2.47 -5.51 -13.39
C LEU A 148 -0.99 -5.53 -13.75
N LEU A 149 -0.24 -6.45 -13.14
CA LEU A 149 1.20 -6.60 -13.37
C LEU A 149 1.47 -7.07 -14.80
N GLU A 150 0.69 -8.02 -15.32
CA GLU A 150 0.78 -8.46 -16.72
C GLU A 150 0.55 -7.28 -17.68
N SER A 151 -0.50 -6.49 -17.45
CA SER A 151 -0.80 -5.31 -18.26
C SER A 151 0.32 -4.27 -18.19
N ALA A 152 0.86 -3.99 -17.01
CA ALA A 152 1.96 -3.06 -16.80
C ALA A 152 3.25 -3.51 -17.54
N LEU A 153 3.61 -4.79 -17.42
CA LEU A 153 4.77 -5.37 -18.09
C LEU A 153 4.63 -5.35 -19.62
N SER A 154 3.43 -5.63 -20.15
CA SER A 154 3.16 -5.66 -21.59
C SER A 154 3.41 -4.31 -22.29
N ILE A 155 3.33 -3.21 -21.55
CA ILE A 155 3.60 -1.86 -22.04
C ILE A 155 4.93 -1.29 -21.50
N GLY A 156 5.78 -2.13 -20.91
CA GLY A 156 7.14 -1.78 -20.47
C GLY A 156 7.22 -0.99 -19.16
N ARG A 157 6.20 -1.03 -18.29
CA ARG A 157 6.28 -0.36 -16.98
C ARG A 157 7.14 -1.15 -15.99
N LYS A 158 7.75 -0.41 -15.06
CA LYS A 158 8.39 -0.99 -13.88
C LYS A 158 7.32 -1.49 -12.92
N VAL A 159 7.55 -2.64 -12.31
CA VAL A 159 6.62 -3.25 -11.37
C VAL A 159 7.28 -3.58 -10.04
N HIS A 160 6.47 -3.58 -8.98
CA HIS A 160 6.82 -4.12 -7.65
C HIS A 160 5.79 -5.17 -7.24
N TYR A 161 6.24 -6.39 -7.04
CA TYR A 161 5.39 -7.54 -6.72
C TYR A 161 4.94 -7.54 -5.26
N GLY A 162 3.91 -8.33 -4.93
CA GLY A 162 3.39 -8.44 -3.55
C GLY A 162 4.27 -9.28 -2.62
N ALA A 163 4.98 -10.30 -3.13
CA ALA A 163 5.78 -11.22 -2.31
C ALA A 163 6.84 -10.51 -1.42
N PRO A 164 7.59 -9.50 -1.91
CA PRO A 164 8.52 -8.73 -1.07
C PRO A 164 7.89 -8.13 0.20
N MET A 165 6.61 -7.73 0.19
CA MET A 165 5.94 -7.27 1.41
C MET A 165 5.97 -8.34 2.51
N VAL A 166 5.68 -9.59 2.14
CA VAL A 166 5.67 -10.73 3.07
C VAL A 166 7.09 -11.02 3.55
N GLU A 167 8.06 -11.04 2.64
CA GLU A 167 9.46 -11.30 2.98
C GLU A 167 10.01 -10.29 4.00
N TYR A 168 9.72 -9.00 3.80
CA TYR A 168 10.23 -7.94 4.65
C TYR A 168 9.50 -7.85 6.00
N GLN A 169 8.28 -8.35 6.13
CA GLN A 169 7.60 -8.41 7.42
C GLN A 169 7.99 -9.63 8.27
N ILE A 170 8.50 -10.73 7.69
CA ILE A 170 8.93 -11.93 8.45
C ILE A 170 9.85 -11.59 9.64
N PRO A 171 10.94 -10.80 9.48
CA PRO A 171 11.79 -10.43 10.61
C PRO A 171 11.05 -9.55 11.64
N MET A 172 10.12 -8.69 11.20
CA MET A 172 9.33 -7.83 12.09
C MET A 172 8.36 -8.64 12.95
N HIS A 173 7.69 -9.62 12.34
CA HIS A 173 6.84 -10.60 13.04
C HIS A 173 7.68 -11.40 14.05
N SER A 174 8.84 -11.89 13.61
CA SER A 174 9.75 -12.66 14.45
C SER A 174 10.21 -11.92 15.70
N GLU A 175 10.62 -10.66 15.54
CA GLU A 175 11.03 -9.79 16.65
C GLU A 175 9.85 -9.52 17.60
N PHE A 176 8.69 -9.17 17.04
CA PHE A 176 7.49 -8.89 17.83
C PHE A 176 7.00 -10.08 18.64
N LEU A 177 7.06 -11.28 18.05
CA LEU A 177 6.67 -12.53 18.69
C LEU A 177 7.76 -13.13 19.59
N ARG A 178 8.95 -12.52 19.65
CA ARG A 178 10.11 -12.98 20.44
C ARG A 178 10.49 -14.43 20.11
N MET A 179 10.49 -14.76 18.81
CA MET A 179 10.76 -16.12 18.33
C MET A 179 12.24 -16.51 18.38
N TRP A 180 13.13 -15.55 18.64
CA TRP A 180 14.59 -15.72 18.67
C TRP A 180 15.18 -14.94 19.84
#